data_AF-A0A0R3R244-F1
#
_entry.id   AF-A0A0R3R244-F1
#
_cell.length_a   1.000
_cell.length_b   1.000
_cell.length_c   1.000
_cell.angle_alpha   90.00
_cell.angle_beta   90.00
_cell.angle_gamma   90.00
#
_symmetry.space_group_name_H-M   'P 1'
#
loop_
_entity.id
_entity.type
_entity.pdbx_description
1 polymer ?
#
loop_
_entity_poly.entity_id
_entity_poly.type
_entity_poly.pdbx_seq_one_letter_code
_entity_poly.pdbx_strand_id
1 'polypeptide(L)'
;MLSISCTHQTPALIAILAFSELLENQILAQTVHNKKQLNEEIKDRYGNYKQDCFPLPSGGCMCTERDAVGNEVMKKYDDGVHCKFSQKTKRTANEQPPQNARDPVRERAQANYRAVINELNEKFKGLKEGCFPRPKGCLCVIGKDRDGRDITERRMKDRDCKCQPGERSHGCPTGGA
;
A
#
# COMPACT_ATOMS: atom_id res chain seq x y z
N MET A 1 -10.39 52.16 36.86
CA MET A 1 -9.75 50.90 36.44
C MET A 1 -9.66 50.92 34.92
N LEU A 2 -8.47 50.69 34.38
CA LEU A 2 -8.08 50.96 32.99
C LEU A 2 -8.92 50.17 31.98
N SER A 3 -9.58 50.91 31.09
CA SER A 3 -10.12 50.40 29.82
C SER A 3 -8.95 50.20 28.84
N ILE A 4 -8.63 48.95 28.49
CA ILE A 4 -7.67 48.64 27.42
C ILE A 4 -8.47 48.50 26.13
N SER A 5 -8.55 49.60 25.39
CA SER A 5 -9.18 49.67 24.07
C SER A 5 -8.16 49.38 22.97
N CYS A 6 -8.60 48.56 22.00
CA CYS A 6 -8.15 48.49 20.61
C CYS A 6 -6.69 48.07 20.36
N THR A 7 -6.54 46.84 19.87
CA THR A 7 -5.44 46.39 19.00
C THR A 7 -5.32 47.30 17.77
N HIS A 8 -4.65 48.45 17.89
CA HIS A 8 -4.16 49.22 16.76
C HIS A 8 -2.89 48.55 16.26
N GLN A 9 -3.04 47.55 15.40
CA GLN A 9 -1.95 47.09 14.54
C GLN A 9 -1.50 48.32 13.74
N THR A 10 -0.27 48.79 13.92
CA THR A 10 0.22 49.93 13.15
C THR A 10 0.16 49.58 11.66
N PRO A 11 -0.11 50.55 10.75
CA PRO A 11 -0.18 50.27 9.32
C PRO A 11 1.12 49.63 8.78
N ALA A 12 2.25 49.91 9.42
CA ALA A 12 3.53 49.27 9.14
C ALA A 12 3.52 47.76 9.43
N LEU A 13 2.92 47.31 10.53
CA LEU A 13 2.87 45.91 10.91
C LEU A 13 1.89 45.11 10.03
N ILE A 14 0.80 45.74 9.59
CA ILE A 14 -0.12 45.17 8.58
C ILE A 14 0.62 44.99 7.24
N ALA A 15 1.38 45.98 6.81
CA ALA A 15 2.17 45.90 5.59
C ALA A 15 3.19 44.76 5.65
N ILE A 16 3.92 44.60 6.76
CA ILE A 16 4.90 43.52 6.95
C ILE A 16 4.24 42.14 6.83
N LEU A 17 3.10 41.92 7.50
CA LEU A 17 2.37 40.65 7.45
C LEU A 17 1.87 40.33 6.03
N ALA A 18 1.33 41.33 5.33
CA ALA A 18 0.90 41.19 3.94
C ALA A 18 2.08 40.86 3.00
N PHE A 19 3.25 41.46 3.22
CA PHE A 19 4.46 41.14 2.47
C PHE A 19 4.96 39.71 2.74
N SER A 20 4.91 39.22 3.99
CA SER A 20 5.26 37.82 4.30
C SER A 20 4.31 36.82 3.65
N GLU A 21 3.00 37.06 3.71
CA GLU A 21 2.00 36.20 3.06
C GLU A 21 2.16 36.21 1.53
N LEU A 22 2.46 37.36 0.93
CA LEU A 22 2.76 37.46 -0.51
C LEU A 22 4.00 36.65 -0.90
N LEU A 23 5.05 36.68 -0.06
CA LEU A 23 6.29 35.92 -0.29
C LEU A 23 6.03 34.41 -0.21
N GLU A 24 5.30 33.95 0.79
CA GLU A 24 4.93 32.54 0.97
C GLU A 24 4.09 32.01 -0.20
N ASN A 25 3.11 32.80 -0.65
CA ASN A 25 2.27 32.46 -1.80
C ASN A 25 3.07 32.38 -3.11
N GLN A 26 4.06 33.25 -3.31
CA GLN A 26 4.96 33.18 -4.46
C GLN A 26 5.84 31.92 -4.44
N ILE A 27 6.40 31.56 -3.29
CA ILE A 27 7.21 30.34 -3.13
C ILE A 27 6.36 29.09 -3.42
N LEU A 28 5.13 29.05 -2.91
CA LEU A 28 4.20 27.94 -3.15
C LEU A 28 3.86 27.82 -4.64
N ALA A 29 3.50 28.94 -5.29
CA ALA A 29 3.19 28.97 -6.71
C ALA A 29 4.36 28.49 -7.57
N GLN A 30 5.58 28.96 -7.27
CA GLN A 30 6.79 28.53 -7.98
C GLN A 30 7.07 27.03 -7.76
N THR A 31 6.87 26.53 -6.54
CA THR A 31 7.08 25.10 -6.22
C THR A 31 6.10 24.21 -6.97
N VAL A 32 4.82 24.63 -7.05
CA VAL A 32 3.79 23.91 -7.82
C VAL A 32 4.16 23.89 -9.31
N HIS A 33 4.59 25.02 -9.86
CA HIS A 33 5.01 25.09 -11.26
C HIS A 33 6.25 24.22 -11.53
N ASN A 34 7.28 24.32 -10.70
CA ASN A 34 8.51 23.54 -10.84
C ASN A 34 8.22 22.04 -10.76
N LYS A 35 7.37 21.62 -9.81
CA LYS A 35 6.97 20.21 -9.67
C LYS A 35 6.20 19.72 -10.90
N LYS A 36 5.31 20.55 -11.46
CA LYS A 36 4.58 20.21 -12.68
C LYS A 36 5.54 20.01 -13.86
N GLN A 37 6.47 20.95 -14.06
CA GLN A 37 7.45 20.89 -15.14
C GLN A 37 8.41 19.69 -14.99
N LEU A 38 8.91 19.43 -13.78
CA LEU A 38 9.77 18.26 -13.50
C LEU A 38 9.02 16.94 -13.77
N ASN A 39 7.74 16.86 -13.38
CA ASN A 39 6.94 15.66 -13.65
C ASN A 39 6.71 15.44 -15.15
N GLU A 40 6.50 16.50 -15.93
CA GLU A 40 6.37 16.42 -17.39
C GLU A 40 7.70 15.99 -18.03
N GLU A 41 8.82 16.55 -17.60
CA GLU A 41 10.16 16.17 -18.07
C GLU A 41 10.51 14.71 -17.76
N ILE A 42 10.20 14.24 -16.54
CA ILE A 42 10.41 12.84 -16.14
C ILE A 42 9.59 11.90 -17.03
N LYS A 43 8.32 12.25 -17.30
CA LYS A 43 7.45 11.46 -18.18
C LYS A 43 7.96 11.44 -19.62
N ASP A 44 8.44 12.56 -20.13
CA ASP A 44 8.98 12.65 -21.49
C ASP A 44 10.28 11.82 -21.64
N ARG A 45 11.23 11.99 -20.71
CA ARG A 45 12.52 11.27 -20.75
C ARG A 45 12.36 9.77 -20.52
N TYR A 46 11.58 9.39 -19.51
CA TYR A 46 11.58 8.04 -18.94
C TYR A 46 10.25 7.28 -19.05
N GLY A 47 9.16 7.91 -19.50
CA GLY A 47 7.83 7.29 -19.51
C GLY A 47 7.71 6.05 -20.40
N ASN A 48 8.63 5.84 -21.34
CA ASN A 48 8.67 4.69 -22.25
C ASN A 48 9.71 3.63 -21.89
N TYR A 49 10.28 3.67 -20.68
CA TYR A 49 11.26 2.67 -20.24
C TYR A 49 10.61 1.29 -20.11
N LYS A 50 11.39 0.23 -20.34
CA LYS A 50 10.94 -1.15 -20.09
C LYS A 50 10.70 -1.36 -18.60
N GLN A 51 9.79 -2.29 -18.25
CA GLN A 51 9.32 -2.50 -16.88
C GLN A 51 10.45 -2.83 -15.88
N ASP A 52 11.50 -3.49 -16.34
CA ASP A 52 12.63 -3.88 -15.50
C ASP A 52 13.86 -2.98 -15.69
N CYS A 53 13.70 -1.78 -16.28
CA CYS A 53 14.80 -0.86 -16.56
C CYS A 53 14.70 0.45 -15.75
N PHE A 54 15.77 0.81 -15.04
CA PHE A 54 15.88 1.99 -14.21
C PHE A 54 16.85 3.02 -14.81
N PRO A 55 16.53 4.33 -14.80
CA PRO A 55 17.41 5.37 -15.33
C PRO A 55 18.66 5.57 -14.46
N LEU A 56 19.80 5.82 -15.12
CA LEU A 56 21.08 6.09 -14.46
C LEU A 56 21.40 7.60 -14.49
N PRO A 57 22.01 8.15 -13.42
CA PRO A 57 22.39 9.57 -13.38
C PRO A 57 23.47 9.93 -14.40
N SER A 58 24.32 8.98 -14.77
CA SER A 58 25.37 9.13 -15.79
C SER A 58 24.85 9.09 -17.24
N GLY A 59 23.54 8.89 -17.44
CA GLY A 59 22.97 8.53 -18.74
C GLY A 59 22.79 7.02 -18.90
N GLY A 60 21.81 6.62 -19.72
CA GLY A 60 21.46 5.23 -19.97
C GLY A 60 20.42 4.64 -18.99
N CYS A 61 20.42 3.31 -18.85
CA CYS A 61 19.60 2.58 -17.89
C CYS A 61 20.23 1.25 -17.43
N MET A 62 19.79 0.78 -16.28
CA MET A 62 20.09 -0.55 -15.77
C MET A 62 18.84 -1.41 -15.83
N CYS A 63 18.91 -2.52 -16.57
CA CYS A 63 17.79 -3.43 -16.79
C CYS A 63 18.02 -4.77 -16.11
N THR A 64 17.01 -5.30 -15.44
CA THR A 64 17.00 -6.69 -14.97
C THR A 64 16.49 -7.58 -16.10
N GLU A 65 17.36 -8.41 -16.67
CA GLU A 65 17.03 -9.37 -17.73
C GLU A 65 17.17 -10.79 -17.19
N ARG A 66 16.50 -11.78 -17.80
CA ARG A 66 16.75 -13.19 -17.49
C ARG A 66 17.79 -13.76 -18.45
N ASP A 67 18.78 -14.46 -17.93
CA ASP A 67 19.74 -15.21 -18.73
C ASP A 67 19.11 -16.47 -19.37
N ALA A 68 19.88 -17.20 -20.18
CA ALA A 68 19.43 -18.43 -20.83
C ALA A 68 19.05 -19.57 -19.86
N VAL A 69 19.43 -19.45 -18.59
CA VAL A 69 19.20 -20.42 -17.51
C VAL A 69 17.99 -20.00 -16.65
N GLY A 70 17.52 -18.75 -16.79
CA GLY A 70 16.39 -18.18 -16.06
C GLY A 70 16.78 -17.33 -14.85
N ASN A 71 18.08 -17.10 -14.60
CA ASN A 71 18.54 -16.24 -13.51
C ASN A 71 18.40 -14.76 -13.87
N GLU A 72 18.12 -13.94 -12.87
CA GLU A 72 18.01 -12.49 -13.02
C GLU A 72 19.41 -11.86 -13.02
N VAL A 73 19.74 -11.18 -14.12
CA VAL A 73 21.01 -10.50 -14.32
C VAL A 73 20.77 -9.01 -14.57
N MET A 74 21.53 -8.16 -13.87
CA MET A 74 21.50 -6.72 -14.12
C MET A 74 22.43 -6.38 -15.27
N LYS A 75 21.87 -5.74 -16.30
CA LYS A 75 22.60 -5.30 -17.47
C LYS A 75 22.53 -3.79 -17.59
N LYS A 76 23.70 -3.16 -17.67
CA LYS A 76 23.83 -1.73 -17.85
C LYS A 76 23.87 -1.40 -19.34
N TYR A 77 23.09 -0.41 -19.74
CA TYR A 77 23.11 0.20 -21.05
C TYR A 77 23.47 1.67 -20.88
N ASP A 78 24.47 2.15 -21.60
CA ASP A 78 24.89 3.55 -21.54
C ASP A 78 23.99 4.44 -22.43
N ASP A 79 23.25 3.86 -23.39
CA ASP A 79 22.38 4.55 -24.33
C ASP A 79 20.89 4.39 -23.99
N GLY A 80 20.14 5.49 -24.05
CA GLY A 80 18.69 5.52 -23.77
C GLY A 80 17.82 4.74 -24.77
N VAL A 81 18.38 4.31 -25.90
CA VAL A 81 17.65 3.57 -26.95
C VAL A 81 17.30 2.15 -26.48
N HIS A 82 18.21 1.50 -25.76
CA HIS A 82 18.00 0.14 -25.23
C HIS A 82 17.02 0.10 -24.05
N CYS A 83 16.81 1.25 -23.42
CA CYS A 83 15.94 1.44 -22.27
C CYS A 83 14.47 1.50 -22.66
N LYS A 84 14.16 1.95 -23.88
CA LYS A 84 12.80 2.17 -24.35
C LYS A 84 12.27 0.94 -25.10
N PHE A 85 10.96 0.73 -25.07
CA PHE A 85 10.32 -0.21 -26.00
C PHE A 85 10.44 0.33 -27.43
N SER A 86 10.95 -0.48 -28.37
CA SER A 86 10.76 -0.16 -29.79
C SER A 86 9.26 -0.22 -30.08
N GLN A 87 8.65 0.88 -30.50
CA GLN A 87 7.20 0.98 -30.78
C GLN A 87 6.69 0.00 -31.86
N LYS A 88 7.55 -0.89 -32.41
CA LYS A 88 7.20 -1.94 -33.36
C LYS A 88 6.41 -3.10 -32.77
N THR A 89 6.24 -3.17 -31.46
CA THR A 89 5.20 -4.01 -30.85
C THR A 89 4.19 -3.11 -30.17
N LYS A 90 3.37 -2.45 -31.00
CA LYS A 90 1.97 -2.26 -30.67
C LYS A 90 1.41 -3.68 -30.51
N ARG A 91 1.66 -4.29 -29.35
CA ARG A 91 0.88 -5.43 -28.90
C ARG A 91 -0.53 -4.91 -28.97
N THR A 92 -1.27 -5.36 -29.98
CA THR A 92 -2.72 -5.32 -29.95
C THR A 92 -3.12 -5.71 -28.55
N ALA A 93 -4.13 -5.07 -27.99
CA ALA A 93 -4.74 -5.40 -26.70
C ALA A 93 -5.42 -6.79 -26.72
N ASN A 94 -4.73 -7.77 -27.28
CA ASN A 94 -5.10 -9.14 -27.60
C ASN A 94 -3.99 -10.13 -27.18
N GLU A 95 -2.93 -9.66 -26.50
CA GLU A 95 -2.02 -10.48 -25.69
C GLU A 95 -2.32 -10.29 -24.20
N GLN A 96 -3.61 -10.18 -23.85
CA GLN A 96 -4.02 -10.81 -22.61
C GLN A 96 -3.69 -12.31 -22.81
N PRO A 97 -2.89 -12.94 -21.93
CA PRO A 97 -2.75 -14.39 -21.96
C PRO A 97 -4.18 -14.95 -22.02
N PRO A 98 -4.49 -15.90 -22.92
CA PRO A 98 -5.84 -16.43 -23.00
C PRO A 98 -6.24 -16.79 -21.58
N GLN A 99 -7.37 -16.25 -21.12
CA GLN A 99 -7.86 -16.47 -19.75
C GLN A 99 -8.12 -17.97 -19.45
N ASN A 100 -7.86 -18.84 -20.44
CA ASN A 100 -8.01 -20.28 -20.45
C ASN A 100 -6.74 -21.05 -20.91
N ALA A 101 -5.53 -20.45 -20.91
CA ALA A 101 -4.33 -21.29 -20.89
C ALA A 101 -4.20 -21.85 -19.47
N ARG A 102 -4.61 -23.10 -19.30
CA ARG A 102 -4.46 -23.88 -18.08
C ARG A 102 -2.96 -24.04 -17.80
N ASP A 103 -2.37 -23.05 -17.14
CA ASP A 103 -1.01 -23.16 -16.64
C ASP A 103 -1.05 -24.13 -15.44
N PRO A 104 -0.42 -25.31 -15.53
CA PRO A 104 -0.43 -26.29 -14.45
C PRO A 104 0.13 -25.73 -13.14
N VAL A 105 1.04 -24.74 -13.21
CA VAL A 105 1.59 -24.07 -12.03
C VAL A 105 0.52 -23.19 -11.37
N ARG A 106 -0.25 -22.44 -12.18
CA ARG A 106 -1.33 -21.58 -11.69
C ARG A 106 -2.46 -22.40 -11.08
N GLU A 107 -2.87 -23.50 -11.70
CA GLU A 107 -3.92 -24.39 -11.19
C GLU A 107 -3.49 -25.04 -9.86
N ARG A 108 -2.23 -25.51 -9.76
CA ARG A 108 -1.67 -26.04 -8.53
C ARG A 108 -1.61 -24.98 -7.42
N ALA A 109 -1.20 -23.76 -7.74
CA ALA A 109 -1.16 -22.66 -6.79
C ALA A 109 -2.57 -22.31 -6.26
N GLN A 110 -3.57 -22.29 -7.13
CA GLN A 110 -4.97 -22.06 -6.75
C GLN A 110 -5.52 -23.19 -5.88
N ALA A 111 -5.22 -24.45 -6.20
CA ALA A 111 -5.63 -25.60 -5.39
C ALA A 111 -5.00 -25.56 -3.99
N ASN A 112 -3.70 -25.26 -3.90
CA ASN A 112 -3.00 -25.10 -2.62
C ASN A 112 -3.60 -23.95 -1.80
N TYR A 113 -3.86 -22.80 -2.43
CA TYR A 113 -4.50 -21.67 -1.76
C TYR A 113 -5.88 -22.06 -1.20
N ARG A 114 -6.71 -22.74 -1.99
CA ARG A 114 -8.02 -23.23 -1.54
C ARG A 114 -7.91 -24.20 -0.36
N ALA A 115 -6.92 -25.09 -0.35
CA ALA A 115 -6.69 -26.01 0.76
C ALA A 115 -6.36 -25.26 2.07
N VAL A 116 -5.48 -24.26 2.02
CA VAL A 116 -5.14 -23.43 3.19
C VAL A 116 -6.36 -22.66 3.70
N ILE A 117 -7.16 -22.08 2.79
CA ILE A 117 -8.39 -21.37 3.18
C ILE A 117 -9.39 -22.32 3.87
N ASN A 118 -9.55 -23.54 3.37
CA ASN A 118 -10.40 -24.54 4.01
C ASN A 118 -9.89 -24.91 5.41
N GLU A 119 -8.58 -25.12 5.55
CA GLU A 119 -7.96 -25.40 6.84
C GLU A 119 -8.16 -24.26 7.84
N LEU A 120 -8.00 -23.01 7.40
CA LEU A 120 -8.27 -21.84 8.21
C LEU A 120 -9.75 -21.77 8.60
N ASN A 121 -10.68 -21.92 7.66
CA ASN A 121 -12.10 -21.90 7.95
C ASN A 121 -12.51 -22.94 9.00
N GLU A 122 -11.95 -24.15 8.94
CA GLU A 122 -12.20 -25.18 9.96
C GLU A 122 -11.58 -24.81 11.32
N LYS A 123 -10.35 -24.27 11.35
CA LYS A 123 -9.70 -23.83 12.61
C LYS A 123 -10.41 -22.65 13.28
N PHE A 124 -11.02 -21.77 12.50
CA PHE A 124 -11.72 -20.58 12.99
C PHE A 124 -13.23 -20.78 13.15
N LYS A 125 -13.76 -21.97 12.82
CA LYS A 125 -15.18 -22.27 12.88
C LYS A 125 -15.77 -22.09 14.29
N GLY A 126 -16.76 -21.21 14.40
CA GLY A 126 -17.48 -20.91 15.63
C GLY A 126 -16.64 -20.20 16.70
N LEU A 127 -15.44 -19.72 16.37
CA LEU A 127 -14.58 -18.96 17.27
C LEU A 127 -15.10 -17.53 17.43
N LYS A 128 -15.05 -16.98 18.65
CA LYS A 128 -15.45 -15.60 18.92
C LYS A 128 -14.59 -14.62 18.11
N GLU A 129 -15.16 -13.51 17.69
CA GLU A 129 -14.42 -12.44 17.03
C GLU A 129 -13.27 -11.95 17.93
N GLY A 130 -12.07 -11.78 17.35
CA GLY A 130 -10.87 -11.39 18.09
C GLY A 130 -10.22 -12.53 18.90
N CYS A 131 -10.72 -13.77 18.81
CA CYS A 131 -10.06 -14.95 19.36
C CYS A 131 -9.23 -15.68 18.29
N PHE A 132 -8.11 -16.28 18.72
CA PHE A 132 -7.15 -16.97 17.86
C PHE A 132 -6.86 -18.38 18.40
N PRO A 133 -6.98 -19.44 17.57
CA PRO A 133 -6.73 -20.82 17.99
C PRO A 133 -5.30 -21.03 18.50
N ARG A 134 -5.15 -21.76 19.62
CA ARG A 134 -3.86 -22.18 20.17
C ARG A 134 -3.92 -23.69 20.48
N PRO A 135 -2.77 -24.38 20.63
CA PRO A 135 -2.76 -25.81 20.98
C PRO A 135 -3.47 -26.16 22.32
N LYS A 136 -3.60 -25.19 23.23
CA LYS A 136 -4.39 -25.30 24.46
C LYS A 136 -5.25 -24.05 24.61
N GLY A 137 -6.53 -24.14 24.22
CA GLY A 137 -7.51 -23.06 24.21
C GLY A 137 -7.26 -22.00 23.13
N CYS A 138 -7.36 -20.72 23.49
CA CYS A 138 -7.24 -19.61 22.55
C CYS A 138 -6.65 -18.36 23.19
N LEU A 139 -6.23 -17.43 22.34
CA LEU A 139 -5.86 -16.07 22.72
C LEU A 139 -6.92 -15.12 22.21
N CYS A 140 -7.53 -14.31 23.08
CA CYS A 140 -8.61 -13.41 22.70
C CYS A 140 -8.29 -11.96 23.04
N VAL A 141 -8.54 -11.06 22.10
CA VAL A 141 -8.50 -9.62 22.33
C VAL A 141 -9.76 -9.21 23.09
N ILE A 142 -9.60 -8.63 24.29
CA ILE A 142 -10.72 -8.17 25.13
C ILE A 142 -11.01 -6.69 24.90
N GLY A 143 -9.98 -5.91 24.57
CA GLY A 143 -10.11 -4.48 24.37
C GLY A 143 -8.78 -3.86 23.95
N LYS A 144 -8.73 -2.54 23.95
CA LYS A 144 -7.53 -1.76 23.66
C LYS A 144 -7.13 -0.96 24.90
N ASP A 145 -5.84 -0.81 25.14
CA ASP A 145 -5.32 0.08 26.18
C ASP A 145 -5.47 1.56 25.77
N ARG A 146 -5.08 2.48 26.67
CA ARG A 146 -5.13 3.93 26.40
C ARG A 146 -4.23 4.36 25.25
N ASP A 147 -3.25 3.54 24.90
CA ASP A 147 -2.30 3.77 23.81
C ASP A 147 -2.75 3.07 22.50
N GLY A 148 -3.92 2.42 22.50
CA GLY A 148 -4.51 1.74 21.35
C GLY A 148 -3.99 0.32 21.07
N ARG A 149 -3.11 -0.23 21.92
CA ARG A 149 -2.60 -1.60 21.81
C ARG A 149 -3.62 -2.61 22.31
N ASP A 150 -3.66 -3.77 21.68
CA ASP A 150 -4.61 -4.82 22.02
C ASP A 150 -4.27 -5.48 23.36
N ILE A 151 -5.27 -5.54 24.25
CA ILE A 151 -5.20 -6.27 25.51
C ILE A 151 -5.71 -7.69 25.23
N THR A 152 -4.80 -8.66 25.30
CA THR A 152 -5.11 -10.08 25.04
C THR A 152 -5.21 -10.89 26.33
N GLU A 153 -6.18 -11.80 26.39
CA GLU A 153 -6.33 -12.79 27.45
C GLU A 153 -6.25 -14.21 26.87
N ARG A 154 -5.54 -15.09 27.56
CA ARG A 154 -5.45 -16.50 27.20
C ARG A 154 -6.54 -17.31 27.92
N ARG A 155 -7.39 -17.97 27.15
CA ARG A 155 -8.40 -18.91 27.67
C ARG A 155 -7.93 -20.33 27.43
N MET A 156 -8.08 -21.21 28.42
CA MET A 156 -7.54 -22.57 28.36
C MET A 156 -8.56 -23.61 27.89
N LYS A 157 -9.85 -23.26 27.83
CA LYS A 157 -10.92 -24.16 27.41
C LYS A 157 -11.49 -23.71 26.07
N ASP A 158 -11.67 -24.65 25.15
CA ASP A 158 -12.19 -24.38 23.81
C ASP A 158 -13.61 -23.82 23.82
N ARG A 159 -14.41 -24.15 24.83
CA ARG A 159 -15.78 -23.61 24.99
C ARG A 159 -15.79 -22.10 25.28
N ASP A 160 -14.76 -21.58 25.94
CA ASP A 160 -14.68 -20.14 26.27
C ASP A 160 -14.17 -19.31 25.06
N CYS A 161 -13.70 -20.01 24.03
CA CYS A 161 -13.21 -19.47 22.78
C CYS A 161 -14.29 -19.40 21.70
N LYS A 162 -15.37 -20.17 21.84
CA LYS A 162 -16.42 -20.33 20.84
C LYS A 162 -17.72 -19.68 21.28
N CYS A 163 -18.52 -19.24 20.31
CA CYS A 163 -19.88 -18.76 20.58
C CYS A 163 -20.79 -19.92 20.94
N GLN A 164 -21.57 -19.78 22.02
CA GLN A 164 -22.63 -20.73 22.31
C GLN A 164 -23.88 -20.45 21.47
N PRO A 165 -24.71 -21.47 21.18
CA PRO A 165 -25.95 -21.28 20.43
C PRO A 165 -26.88 -20.32 21.18
N GLY A 166 -27.20 -19.18 20.55
CA GLY A 166 -28.03 -18.13 21.12
C GLY A 166 -27.30 -17.11 22.01
N GLU A 167 -25.98 -17.21 22.18
CA GLU A 167 -25.20 -16.24 22.95
C GLU A 167 -24.97 -14.95 22.14
N ARG A 168 -25.54 -13.83 22.62
CA ARG A 168 -25.34 -12.49 22.04
C ARG A 168 -24.36 -11.70 22.89
N SER A 169 -23.08 -11.80 22.59
CA SER A 169 -22.01 -11.06 23.28
C SER A 169 -21.15 -10.26 22.29
N HIS A 170 -20.30 -9.35 22.78
CA HIS A 170 -19.46 -8.44 21.98
C HIS A 170 -18.50 -9.16 21.00
N GLY A 171 -18.38 -10.49 21.07
CA GLY A 171 -17.60 -11.30 20.13
C GLY A 171 -18.40 -12.34 19.35
N CYS A 172 -19.74 -12.31 19.40
CA CYS A 172 -20.61 -13.27 18.71
C CYS A 172 -21.64 -12.52 17.84
N PRO A 173 -21.52 -12.56 16.51
CA PRO A 173 -22.45 -11.88 15.62
C PRO A 173 -23.85 -12.53 15.67
N THR A 174 -24.87 -11.74 15.33
CA THR A 174 -26.30 -12.07 15.45
C THR A 174 -26.76 -13.32 14.68
N GLY A 175 -25.91 -13.88 13.81
CA GLY A 175 -26.18 -15.10 13.04
C GLY A 175 -25.89 -16.42 13.76
N GLY A 176 -25.26 -16.40 14.94
CA GLY A 176 -24.81 -17.63 15.60
C GLY A 176 -23.62 -18.29 14.90
N ALA A 177 -23.12 -19.38 15.49
CA ALA A 177 -21.96 -20.14 15.02
C ALA A 177 -22.16 -20.82 13.67
#